data_AF-A0A5D2MI70-F1
#
_entry.id   AF-A0A5D2MI70-F1
#
_cell.length_a   1.000
_cell.length_b   1.000
_cell.length_c   1.000
_cell.angle_alpha   90.00
_cell.angle_beta   90.00
_cell.angle_gamma   90.00
#
_symmetry.space_group_name_H-M   'P 1'
#
loop_
_entity.id
_entity.type
_entity.pdbx_description
1 polymer ?
#
loop_
_entity_poly.entity_id
_entity_poly.type
_entity_poly.pdbx_seq_one_letter_code
_entity_poly.pdbx_strand_id
1 'polypeptide(L)'
;MDEVHSSQGLHAAAGPGLAEECATLGGCRTGMAKVTNAYDLPARRVIHTVGPKYAVKYHSAAENALSHCYRSCLELLIENGLRSIAMGCIYTEAKNYPREPAAHVAIRTVRRLLEKQKDKITAVVFCTSTSSDTEIYKRLLPLYLPRDKHEEAVAISKLPADVGDENGETIIHERKIRIKPLPKKVIPKPSQSPAEVPASDVGLVQRNSSYLDTYLDPAFMSLMKDPDQRRQEQWEKTAQAQGGWNCAKMLGFGDIGGPPLSAAEEYSLHSRYLAKANSLNLSEIAEMKILYRGGVDSEGRPVMVVVGAHFLLRCLELERFILYVVKEFEPLIQKPYTIVYFHSAASLQVQPDLGWMRRLQQILGRKHQRNLHVWKKVVYVDRLLQLFKYVPREQLTIPDFVFQHDIEVNGGKGLIVDPRTKYIYHRP
;
A
#
# COMPACT_ATOMS: atom_id res chain seq x y z
N MET A 1 0.05 -25.84 13.01
CA MET A 1 -0.13 -24.47 12.46
C MET A 1 -1.45 -24.46 11.73
N ASP A 2 -2.20 -23.35 11.73
CA ASP A 2 -3.47 -23.30 10.99
C ASP A 2 -3.22 -23.47 9.48
N GLU A 3 -3.91 -24.42 8.86
CA GLU A 3 -3.73 -24.80 7.44
C GLU A 3 -3.92 -23.60 6.50
N VAL A 4 -4.77 -22.64 6.88
CA VAL A 4 -5.06 -21.38 6.18
C VAL A 4 -3.80 -20.52 5.93
N HIS A 5 -2.71 -20.75 6.67
CA HIS A 5 -1.45 -20.02 6.54
C HIS A 5 -0.25 -20.93 6.22
N SER A 6 -0.50 -22.21 5.93
CA SER A 6 0.50 -23.15 5.42
C SER A 6 0.73 -22.98 3.91
N SER A 7 1.98 -23.14 3.46
CA SER A 7 2.28 -23.20 2.04
C SER A 7 2.00 -24.61 1.53
N GLN A 8 0.81 -24.83 0.95
CA GLN A 8 0.33 -26.16 0.53
C GLN A 8 1.36 -26.92 -0.34
N GLY A 9 2.02 -26.24 -1.28
CA GLY A 9 3.07 -26.85 -2.12
C GLY A 9 4.31 -27.32 -1.35
N LEU A 10 4.65 -26.72 -0.21
CA LEU A 10 5.77 -27.14 0.63
C LEU A 10 5.45 -28.46 1.35
N HIS A 11 4.27 -28.58 1.95
CA HIS A 11 3.85 -29.82 2.62
C HIS A 11 3.63 -30.95 1.62
N ALA A 12 3.09 -30.65 0.44
CA ALA A 12 2.95 -31.65 -0.64
C ALA A 12 4.32 -32.18 -1.13
N ALA A 13 5.35 -31.32 -1.18
CA ALA A 13 6.69 -31.70 -1.64
C ALA A 13 7.60 -32.29 -0.55
N ALA A 14 7.31 -32.04 0.73
CA ALA A 14 8.05 -32.58 1.88
C ALA A 14 7.48 -33.88 2.43
N GLY A 15 6.25 -34.25 2.07
CA GLY A 15 5.56 -35.41 2.62
C GLY A 15 4.94 -35.16 4.01
N PRO A 16 4.19 -36.16 4.53
CA PRO A 16 3.36 -35.99 5.73
C PRO A 16 4.15 -35.72 7.02
N GLY A 17 5.38 -36.23 7.13
CA GLY A 17 6.23 -36.04 8.31
C GLY A 17 6.49 -34.58 8.66
N LEU A 18 6.52 -33.68 7.67
CA LEU A 18 6.63 -32.23 7.92
C LEU A 18 5.43 -31.69 8.71
N ALA A 19 4.22 -32.17 8.41
CA ALA A 19 3.02 -31.77 9.14
C ALA A 19 3.03 -32.29 10.59
N GLU A 20 3.51 -33.52 10.80
CA GLU A 20 3.66 -34.15 12.11
C GLU A 20 4.64 -33.38 13.00
N GLU A 21 5.85 -33.09 12.53
CA GLU A 21 6.82 -32.27 13.28
C GLU A 21 6.28 -30.85 13.52
N CYS A 22 5.64 -30.22 12.53
CA CYS A 22 5.00 -28.90 12.70
C CYS A 22 3.87 -28.88 13.74
N ALA A 23 3.20 -30.01 14.01
CA ALA A 23 2.21 -30.12 15.08
C ALA A 23 2.89 -30.08 16.46
N THR A 24 4.02 -30.78 16.64
CA THR A 24 4.79 -30.78 17.91
C THR A 24 5.30 -29.40 18.31
N LEU A 25 5.51 -28.49 17.34
CA LEU A 25 6.08 -27.17 17.60
C LEU A 25 5.17 -26.23 18.40
N GLY A 26 3.87 -26.52 18.58
CA GLY A 26 2.94 -25.63 19.29
C GLY A 26 2.71 -24.27 18.60
N GLY A 27 2.81 -24.23 17.26
CA GLY A 27 2.63 -23.02 16.46
C GLY A 27 3.82 -22.05 16.50
N CYS A 28 3.70 -20.89 15.85
CA CYS A 28 4.74 -19.87 15.81
C CYS A 28 4.12 -18.47 15.86
N ARG A 29 4.73 -17.55 16.63
CA ARG A 29 4.26 -16.16 16.77
C ARG A 29 4.70 -15.33 15.57
N THR A 30 3.92 -14.30 15.25
CA THR A 30 4.31 -13.29 14.25
C THR A 30 5.70 -12.72 14.54
N GLY A 31 6.55 -12.63 13.51
CA GLY A 31 7.94 -12.19 13.66
C GLY A 31 8.92 -13.27 14.09
N MET A 32 8.47 -14.37 14.71
CA MET A 32 9.35 -15.46 15.12
C MET A 32 9.56 -16.47 13.99
N ALA A 33 10.58 -17.32 14.14
CA ALA A 33 10.83 -18.46 13.29
C ALA A 33 11.00 -19.75 14.12
N LYS A 34 10.81 -20.92 13.50
CA LYS A 34 11.09 -22.25 14.06
C LYS A 34 11.65 -23.17 12.98
N VAL A 35 12.51 -24.11 13.35
CA VAL A 35 13.15 -25.06 12.44
C VAL A 35 12.49 -26.45 12.54
N THR A 36 12.41 -27.16 11.42
CA THR A 36 12.07 -28.60 11.33
C THR A 36 13.07 -29.32 10.43
N ASN A 37 13.01 -30.65 10.39
CA ASN A 37 13.53 -31.41 9.26
C ASN A 37 12.82 -31.03 7.95
N ALA A 38 13.45 -31.38 6.83
CA ALA A 38 12.95 -31.08 5.49
C ALA A 38 12.33 -32.29 4.77
N TYR A 39 12.47 -33.49 5.33
CA TYR A 39 11.87 -34.73 4.84
C TYR A 39 12.22 -34.99 3.37
N ASP A 40 11.23 -35.10 2.49
CA ASP A 40 11.43 -35.47 1.08
C ASP A 40 12.03 -34.33 0.22
N LEU A 41 12.20 -33.13 0.79
CA LEU A 41 12.83 -31.99 0.11
C LEU A 41 14.36 -32.17 -0.01
N PRO A 42 15.00 -31.64 -1.07
CA PRO A 42 16.47 -31.62 -1.20
C PRO A 42 17.17 -30.66 -0.21
N ALA A 43 16.41 -29.88 0.56
CA ALA A 43 16.94 -29.03 1.63
C ALA A 43 17.28 -29.88 2.87
N ARG A 44 18.16 -29.39 3.75
CA ARG A 44 18.49 -30.11 5.02
C ARG A 44 17.48 -29.85 6.15
N ARG A 45 16.91 -28.64 6.17
CA ARG A 45 15.99 -28.13 7.18
C ARG A 45 14.99 -27.21 6.51
N VAL A 46 13.81 -27.07 7.10
CA VAL A 46 12.84 -26.01 6.76
C VAL A 46 12.79 -25.04 7.94
N ILE A 47 12.85 -23.74 7.65
CA ILE A 47 12.68 -22.69 8.65
C ILE A 47 11.36 -21.99 8.39
N HIS A 48 10.42 -22.17 9.31
CA HIS A 48 9.06 -21.65 9.24
C HIS A 48 8.97 -20.32 9.98
N THR A 49 8.38 -19.29 9.37
CA THR A 49 8.18 -17.98 10.01
C THR A 49 6.83 -17.37 9.67
N VAL A 50 6.27 -16.59 10.60
CA VAL A 50 4.95 -15.99 10.47
C VAL A 50 5.09 -14.49 10.20
N GLY A 51 5.12 -14.12 8.92
CA GLY A 51 5.06 -12.71 8.51
C GLY A 51 3.75 -12.01 8.93
N PRO A 52 3.78 -10.71 9.25
CA PRO A 52 2.64 -9.96 9.78
C PRO A 52 1.54 -9.70 8.74
N LYS A 53 0.28 -9.63 9.21
CA LYS A 53 -0.83 -9.04 8.46
C LYS A 53 -0.69 -7.52 8.51
N TYR A 54 -0.65 -6.86 7.36
CA TYR A 54 -0.46 -5.42 7.27
C TYR A 54 -1.79 -4.67 7.43
N ALA A 55 -1.73 -3.56 8.17
CA ALA A 55 -2.77 -2.56 8.23
C ALA A 55 -2.12 -1.19 8.42
N VAL A 56 -2.61 -0.16 7.75
CA VAL A 56 -2.00 1.20 7.76
C VAL A 56 -1.79 1.73 9.18
N LYS A 57 -2.79 1.55 10.07
CA LYS A 57 -2.73 1.93 11.50
C LYS A 57 -1.63 1.21 12.32
N TYR A 58 -1.05 0.13 11.80
CA TYR A 58 -0.01 -0.67 12.45
C TYR A 58 1.26 -0.79 11.60
N HIS A 59 1.47 0.12 10.64
CA HIS A 59 2.59 0.12 9.69
C HIS A 59 3.94 -0.22 10.36
N SER A 60 4.35 0.53 11.38
CA SER A 60 5.62 0.30 12.10
C SER A 60 5.69 -1.05 12.84
N ALA A 61 4.56 -1.57 13.32
CA ALA A 61 4.52 -2.87 13.97
C ALA A 61 4.66 -4.00 12.95
N ALA A 62 4.10 -3.82 11.75
CA ALA A 62 4.29 -4.74 10.62
C ALA A 62 5.73 -4.67 10.09
N GLU A 63 6.36 -3.50 10.03
CA GLU A 63 7.76 -3.36 9.61
C GLU A 63 8.73 -4.05 10.58
N ASN A 64 8.64 -3.77 11.88
CA ASN A 64 9.49 -4.44 12.86
C ASN A 64 9.22 -5.96 12.90
N ALA A 65 7.97 -6.41 12.80
CA ALA A 65 7.65 -7.83 12.75
C ALA A 65 8.17 -8.53 11.48
N LEU A 66 8.16 -7.85 10.32
CA LEU A 66 8.71 -8.40 9.08
C LEU A 66 10.24 -8.47 9.13
N SER A 67 10.90 -7.45 9.69
CA SER A 67 12.36 -7.48 9.97
C SER A 67 12.71 -8.65 10.89
N HIS A 68 11.96 -8.83 11.98
CA HIS A 68 12.09 -9.97 12.88
C HIS A 68 12.01 -11.33 12.16
N CYS A 69 11.06 -11.52 11.23
CA CYS A 69 10.97 -12.77 10.45
C CYS A 69 12.28 -13.11 9.73
N TYR A 70 12.83 -12.15 8.97
CA TYR A 70 14.07 -12.37 8.23
C TYR A 70 15.27 -12.58 9.15
N ARG A 71 15.35 -11.82 10.25
CA ARG A 71 16.42 -11.96 11.24
C ARG A 71 16.40 -13.33 11.90
N SER A 72 15.26 -13.74 12.46
CA SER A 72 15.14 -15.02 13.17
C SER A 72 15.28 -16.24 12.25
N CYS A 73 14.98 -16.11 10.95
CA CYS A 73 15.35 -17.15 9.99
C CYS A 73 16.88 -17.31 9.83
N LEU A 74 17.63 -16.21 9.83
CA LEU A 74 19.09 -16.22 9.67
C LEU A 74 19.82 -16.55 10.98
N GLU A 75 19.26 -16.18 12.13
CA GLU A 75 19.71 -16.61 13.46
C GLU A 75 19.60 -18.14 13.56
N LEU A 76 18.42 -18.72 13.27
CA LEU A 76 18.24 -20.17 13.24
C LEU A 76 19.13 -20.89 12.21
N LEU A 77 19.41 -20.27 11.06
CA LEU A 77 20.36 -20.79 10.07
C LEU A 77 21.74 -21.00 10.70
N ILE A 78 22.26 -19.96 11.38
CA ILE A 78 23.56 -19.98 12.04
C ILE A 78 23.57 -20.98 13.21
N GLU A 79 22.54 -20.96 14.05
CA GLU A 79 22.42 -21.85 15.22
C GLU A 79 22.37 -23.34 14.82
N ASN A 80 21.78 -23.66 13.66
CA ASN A 80 21.73 -25.03 13.13
C ASN A 80 22.97 -25.41 12.30
N GLY A 81 24.03 -24.59 12.28
CA GLY A 81 25.26 -24.88 11.53
C GLY A 81 25.09 -24.90 10.01
N LEU A 82 24.03 -24.27 9.49
CA LEU A 82 23.74 -24.18 8.07
C LEU A 82 24.41 -22.94 7.47
N ARG A 83 24.81 -23.02 6.19
CA ARG A 83 25.54 -21.93 5.51
C ARG A 83 24.79 -21.29 4.34
N SER A 84 23.61 -21.79 3.98
CA SER A 84 22.85 -21.30 2.83
C SER A 84 21.36 -21.37 3.08
N ILE A 85 20.63 -20.30 2.72
CA ILE A 85 19.16 -20.22 2.84
C ILE A 85 18.52 -19.72 1.55
N ALA A 86 17.37 -20.28 1.23
CA ALA A 86 16.44 -19.74 0.24
C ALA A 86 15.22 -19.18 0.96
N MET A 87 14.88 -17.91 0.73
CA MET A 87 13.80 -17.21 1.42
C MET A 87 12.81 -16.64 0.42
N GLY A 88 11.54 -17.01 0.57
CA GLY A 88 10.44 -16.42 -0.20
C GLY A 88 10.07 -15.01 0.26
N CYS A 89 9.16 -14.37 -0.47
CA CYS A 89 8.54 -13.12 -0.04
C CYS A 89 7.56 -13.38 1.12
N ILE A 90 8.03 -13.20 2.37
CA ILE A 90 7.28 -13.49 3.62
C ILE A 90 5.97 -12.68 3.75
N TYR A 91 5.90 -11.58 2.99
CA TYR A 91 4.83 -10.58 2.90
C TYR A 91 3.81 -10.88 1.79
N THR A 92 3.30 -12.11 1.72
CA THR A 92 2.38 -12.58 0.66
C THR A 92 1.13 -11.70 0.49
N GLU A 93 0.51 -11.73 -0.70
CA GLU A 93 -0.67 -10.91 -1.04
C GLU A 93 -1.81 -11.04 -0.02
N ALA A 94 -2.05 -12.26 0.51
CA ALA A 94 -3.03 -12.54 1.55
C ALA A 94 -2.80 -11.77 2.88
N LYS A 95 -1.64 -11.12 3.04
CA LYS A 95 -1.29 -10.28 4.19
C LYS A 95 -1.43 -8.78 3.90
N ASN A 96 -1.82 -8.37 2.70
CA ASN A 96 -2.04 -6.98 2.27
C ASN A 96 -0.84 -6.03 2.48
N TYR A 97 0.39 -6.56 2.55
CA TYR A 97 1.58 -5.74 2.79
C TYR A 97 2.07 -5.14 1.45
N PRO A 98 2.27 -3.81 1.35
CA PRO A 98 2.86 -3.17 0.19
C PRO A 98 4.22 -3.79 -0.21
N ARG A 99 4.30 -4.35 -1.42
CA ARG A 99 5.42 -5.22 -1.87
C ARG A 99 6.78 -4.52 -1.81
N GLU A 100 6.86 -3.29 -2.32
CA GLU A 100 8.12 -2.55 -2.41
C GLU A 100 8.64 -2.10 -1.03
N PRO A 101 7.83 -1.47 -0.15
CA PRO A 101 8.22 -1.26 1.25
C PRO A 101 8.64 -2.55 1.98
N ALA A 102 7.95 -3.66 1.72
CA ALA A 102 8.32 -4.96 2.32
C ALA A 102 9.65 -5.52 1.80
N ALA A 103 9.96 -5.32 0.52
CA ALA A 103 11.24 -5.69 -0.08
C ALA A 103 12.39 -4.82 0.47
N HIS A 104 12.17 -3.52 0.70
CA HIS A 104 13.13 -2.66 1.40
C HIS A 104 13.47 -3.23 2.80
N VAL A 105 12.47 -3.63 3.59
CA VAL A 105 12.69 -4.27 4.91
C VAL A 105 13.49 -5.58 4.75
N ALA A 106 13.05 -6.46 3.86
CA ALA A 106 13.68 -7.77 3.62
C ALA A 106 15.18 -7.63 3.29
N ILE A 107 15.51 -6.81 2.29
CA ILE A 107 16.89 -6.64 1.82
C ILE A 107 17.73 -5.90 2.87
N ARG A 108 17.18 -4.88 3.53
CA ARG A 108 17.88 -4.11 4.59
C ARG A 108 18.26 -4.99 5.79
N THR A 109 17.33 -5.79 6.31
CA THR A 109 17.61 -6.71 7.43
C THR A 109 18.65 -7.77 7.04
N VAL A 110 18.54 -8.36 5.85
CA VAL A 110 19.53 -9.32 5.34
C VAL A 110 20.90 -8.67 5.21
N ARG A 111 20.99 -7.48 4.61
CA ARG A 111 22.24 -6.71 4.47
C ARG A 111 22.89 -6.46 5.83
N ARG A 112 22.16 -5.95 6.82
CA ARG A 112 22.68 -5.68 8.18
C ARG A 112 23.19 -6.94 8.88
N LEU A 113 22.47 -8.07 8.75
CA LEU A 113 22.92 -9.31 9.38
C LEU A 113 24.14 -9.92 8.67
N LEU A 114 24.23 -9.80 7.34
CA LEU A 114 25.43 -10.17 6.59
C LEU A 114 26.63 -9.29 6.95
N GLU A 115 26.46 -7.99 7.16
CA GLU A 115 27.53 -7.10 7.67
C GLU A 115 28.11 -7.60 9.01
N LYS A 116 27.26 -8.16 9.89
CA LYS A 116 27.65 -8.68 11.22
C LYS A 116 28.13 -10.14 11.21
N GLN A 117 27.69 -10.98 10.27
CA GLN A 117 27.86 -12.45 10.32
C GLN A 117 28.37 -13.07 9.01
N LYS A 118 28.99 -12.28 8.12
CA LYS A 118 29.46 -12.70 6.78
C LYS A 118 30.19 -14.05 6.73
N ASP A 119 31.02 -14.34 7.72
CA ASP A 119 31.89 -15.54 7.71
C ASP A 119 31.13 -16.85 8.00
N LYS A 120 29.86 -16.74 8.44
CA LYS A 120 28.98 -17.89 8.75
C LYS A 120 28.00 -18.24 7.63
N ILE A 121 27.73 -17.31 6.72
CA ILE A 121 26.70 -17.46 5.67
C ILE A 121 27.36 -17.37 4.30
N THR A 122 27.33 -18.47 3.54
CA THR A 122 27.86 -18.55 2.17
C THR A 122 26.89 -18.00 1.13
N ALA A 123 25.57 -18.20 1.30
CA ALA A 123 24.58 -17.74 0.33
C ALA A 123 23.21 -17.43 0.95
N VAL A 124 22.60 -16.33 0.49
CA VAL A 124 21.18 -16.00 0.74
C VAL A 124 20.52 -15.82 -0.62
N VAL A 125 19.50 -16.64 -0.91
CA VAL A 125 18.74 -16.61 -2.16
C VAL A 125 17.35 -16.03 -1.89
N PHE A 126 17.00 -14.93 -2.56
CA PHE A 126 15.65 -14.38 -2.54
C PHE A 126 14.80 -15.06 -3.63
N CYS A 127 13.83 -15.88 -3.22
CA CYS A 127 12.91 -16.56 -4.11
C CYS A 127 11.68 -15.70 -4.36
N THR A 128 11.58 -15.11 -5.56
CA THR A 128 10.43 -14.32 -5.99
C THR A 128 9.45 -15.18 -6.78
N SER A 129 8.18 -15.21 -6.35
CA SER A 129 7.13 -16.00 -7.02
C SER A 129 6.43 -15.25 -8.16
N THR A 130 6.59 -13.93 -8.24
CA THR A 130 5.94 -13.08 -9.25
C THR A 130 6.97 -12.26 -10.03
N SER A 131 6.65 -11.89 -11.28
CA SER A 131 7.45 -10.95 -12.07
C SER A 131 7.58 -9.59 -11.36
N SER A 132 6.49 -9.11 -10.75
CA SER A 132 6.45 -7.87 -9.97
C SER A 132 7.47 -7.87 -8.82
N ASP A 133 7.54 -8.93 -8.02
CA ASP A 133 8.59 -9.03 -6.98
C ASP A 133 9.98 -9.08 -7.62
N THR A 134 10.14 -9.86 -8.71
CA THR A 134 11.44 -10.00 -9.39
C THR A 134 11.98 -8.66 -9.88
N GLU A 135 11.12 -7.79 -10.43
CA GLU A 135 11.46 -6.43 -10.84
C GLU A 135 11.80 -5.51 -9.65
N ILE A 136 11.03 -5.62 -8.55
CA ILE A 136 11.31 -4.89 -7.31
C ILE A 136 12.70 -5.29 -6.77
N TYR A 137 12.99 -6.58 -6.60
CA TYR A 137 14.30 -7.04 -6.12
C TYR A 137 15.44 -6.66 -7.08
N LYS A 138 15.25 -6.78 -8.40
CA LYS A 138 16.25 -6.33 -9.40
C LYS A 138 16.60 -4.84 -9.26
N ARG A 139 15.62 -3.98 -8.95
CA ARG A 139 15.82 -2.54 -8.75
C ARG A 139 16.40 -2.20 -7.37
N LEU A 140 16.01 -2.93 -6.32
CA LEU A 140 16.40 -2.61 -4.94
C LEU A 140 17.71 -3.25 -4.49
N LEU A 141 18.07 -4.45 -4.98
CA LEU A 141 19.30 -5.13 -4.56
C LEU A 141 20.56 -4.28 -4.79
N PRO A 142 20.76 -3.59 -5.94
CA PRO A 142 21.90 -2.67 -6.14
C PRO A 142 21.99 -1.51 -5.13
N LEU A 143 20.85 -1.08 -4.55
CA LEU A 143 20.85 0.01 -3.57
C LEU A 143 21.37 -0.45 -2.20
N TYR A 144 21.13 -1.71 -1.83
CA TYR A 144 21.55 -2.28 -0.54
C TYR A 144 22.82 -3.11 -0.63
N LEU A 145 23.15 -3.62 -1.80
CA LEU A 145 24.31 -4.46 -2.11
C LEU A 145 24.96 -3.93 -3.40
N PRO A 146 25.48 -2.67 -3.38
CA PRO A 146 26.12 -2.07 -4.55
C PRO A 146 27.34 -2.88 -4.97
N ARG A 147 27.47 -3.10 -6.27
CA ARG A 147 28.51 -3.93 -6.90
C ARG A 147 29.75 -3.11 -7.28
N ASP A 148 29.57 -1.80 -7.46
CA ASP A 148 30.61 -0.84 -7.81
C ASP A 148 30.32 0.55 -7.17
N LYS A 149 31.28 1.47 -7.34
CA LYS A 149 31.20 2.83 -6.79
C LYS A 149 30.10 3.71 -7.40
N HIS A 150 29.64 3.39 -8.61
CA HIS A 150 28.54 4.12 -9.24
C HIS A 150 27.21 3.70 -8.61
N GLU A 151 26.99 2.40 -8.40
CA GLU A 151 25.84 1.91 -7.64
C GLU A 151 25.83 2.42 -6.21
N GLU A 152 26.98 2.51 -5.55
CA GLU A 152 27.13 3.09 -4.21
C GLU A 152 26.72 4.58 -4.18
N ALA A 153 27.18 5.40 -5.13
CA ALA A 153 26.75 6.79 -5.25
C ALA A 153 25.24 6.94 -5.53
N VAL A 154 24.69 6.07 -6.37
CA VAL A 154 23.24 6.01 -6.63
C VAL A 154 22.46 5.56 -5.39
N ALA A 155 23.00 4.64 -4.58
CA ALA A 155 22.39 4.22 -3.32
C ALA A 155 22.32 5.36 -2.30
N ILE A 156 23.44 6.08 -2.10
CA ILE A 156 23.54 7.23 -1.19
C ILE A 156 22.54 8.34 -1.57
N SER A 157 22.27 8.56 -2.86
CA SER A 157 21.30 9.57 -3.31
C SER A 157 19.83 9.14 -3.22
N LYS A 158 19.53 7.83 -3.13
CA LYS A 158 18.16 7.29 -3.18
C LYS A 158 17.64 6.71 -1.87
N LEU A 159 18.53 6.21 -1.02
CA LEU A 159 18.16 5.72 0.31
C LEU A 159 18.19 6.87 1.32
N PRO A 160 17.23 6.96 2.25
CA PRO A 160 17.29 7.94 3.32
C PRO A 160 18.51 7.68 4.22
N ALA A 161 19.11 8.75 4.77
CA ALA A 161 20.29 8.66 5.62
C ALA A 161 20.11 7.77 6.87
N ASP A 162 18.87 7.64 7.35
CA ASP A 162 18.47 6.72 8.42
C ASP A 162 17.71 5.51 7.84
N VAL A 163 18.42 4.63 7.11
CA VAL A 163 17.95 3.28 6.76
C VAL A 163 18.08 2.34 7.96
N GLY A 164 17.33 2.67 9.02
CA GLY A 164 17.14 1.86 10.21
C GLY A 164 18.37 1.70 11.09
N ASP A 165 18.15 1.01 12.22
CA ASP A 165 19.17 0.74 13.20
C ASP A 165 20.23 -0.28 12.71
N GLU A 166 21.15 -0.62 13.62
CA GLU A 166 22.19 -1.63 13.40
C GLU A 166 21.66 -3.04 13.04
N ASN A 167 20.36 -3.30 13.23
CA ASN A 167 19.67 -4.56 12.92
C ASN A 167 18.69 -4.40 11.74
N GLY A 168 18.58 -3.20 11.16
CA GLY A 168 17.70 -2.88 10.04
C GLY A 168 16.25 -2.58 10.44
N GLU A 169 15.96 -2.33 11.72
CA GLU A 169 14.64 -1.89 12.20
C GLU A 169 14.45 -0.38 12.04
N THR A 170 13.21 0.07 11.82
CA THR A 170 12.89 1.51 11.78
C THR A 170 13.03 2.17 13.14
N ILE A 171 13.93 3.16 13.24
CA ILE A 171 14.08 4.00 14.42
C ILE A 171 12.92 4.99 14.50
N ILE A 172 12.09 4.85 15.54
CA ILE A 172 11.04 5.84 15.86
C ILE A 172 11.49 6.61 17.10
N HIS A 173 12.02 7.81 16.90
CA HIS A 173 12.58 8.64 17.98
C HIS A 173 11.58 8.92 19.12
N GLU A 174 10.28 8.96 18.82
CA GLU A 174 9.19 9.19 19.79
C GLU A 174 9.03 8.05 20.83
N ARG A 175 9.63 6.87 20.61
CA ARG A 175 9.56 5.73 21.54
C ARG A 175 10.65 5.68 22.61
N LYS A 176 11.48 6.72 22.76
CA LYS A 176 12.39 6.83 23.91
C LYS A 176 11.58 7.04 25.19
N ILE A 177 11.45 5.99 26.01
CA ILE A 177 10.73 6.03 27.29
C ILE A 177 11.38 7.09 28.19
N ARG A 178 10.72 8.24 28.37
CA ARG A 178 11.04 9.20 29.44
C ARG A 178 10.61 8.60 30.78
N ILE A 179 11.46 7.76 31.36
CA ILE A 179 11.32 7.32 32.76
C ILE A 179 11.59 8.54 33.65
N LYS A 180 10.53 9.31 33.94
CA LYS A 180 10.52 10.22 35.08
C LYS A 180 10.28 9.37 36.34
N PRO A 181 11.08 9.52 37.41
CA PRO A 181 10.77 8.86 38.68
C PRO A 181 9.37 9.25 39.15
N LEU A 182 8.55 8.28 39.57
CA LEU A 182 7.26 8.58 40.17
C LEU A 182 7.49 9.36 41.49
N PRO A 183 6.74 10.46 41.73
CA PRO A 183 6.84 11.15 43.01
C PRO A 183 6.34 10.24 44.13
N LYS A 184 7.17 10.04 45.17
CA LYS A 184 6.80 9.27 46.37
C LYS A 184 5.66 9.99 47.11
N LYS A 185 4.42 9.56 46.87
CA LYS A 185 3.27 10.00 47.65
C LYS A 185 3.29 9.27 49.00
N VAL A 186 3.67 9.98 50.07
CA VAL A 186 3.51 9.50 51.44
C VAL A 186 2.00 9.48 51.74
N ILE A 187 1.46 8.31 52.08
CA ILE A 187 0.06 8.15 52.48
C ILE A 187 0.01 8.15 54.01
N PRO A 188 -0.66 9.14 54.65
CA PRO A 188 -0.90 9.10 56.09
C PRO A 188 -1.92 8.01 56.46
N LYS A 189 -1.68 7.34 57.58
CA LYS A 189 -2.51 6.25 58.12
C LYS A 189 -3.64 6.82 58.99
N PRO A 190 -4.92 6.43 58.80
CA PRO A 190 -5.95 6.57 59.83
C PRO A 190 -6.03 5.33 60.75
N SER A 191 -6.69 5.49 61.89
CA SER A 191 -6.68 4.59 63.06
C SER A 191 -7.74 3.47 63.04
N GLN A 192 -7.73 2.64 64.10
CA GLN A 192 -8.42 1.34 64.23
C GLN A 192 -9.93 1.39 64.56
N SER A 193 -10.56 0.20 64.44
CA SER A 193 -11.97 -0.20 64.65
C SER A 193 -12.43 -0.25 66.13
N PRO A 194 -13.73 -0.52 66.41
CA PRO A 194 -14.32 -1.90 66.51
C PRO A 194 -15.69 -2.04 65.76
N ALA A 195 -16.08 -3.14 65.09
CA ALA A 195 -16.35 -4.55 65.47
C ALA A 195 -17.83 -4.82 65.86
N GLU A 196 -18.53 -5.71 65.12
CA GLU A 196 -19.50 -6.74 65.58
C GLU A 196 -20.23 -7.49 64.42
N VAL A 197 -20.54 -8.78 64.62
CA VAL A 197 -21.24 -9.76 63.73
C VAL A 197 -21.84 -10.82 64.69
N PRO A 198 -23.13 -11.26 64.62
CA PRO A 198 -23.71 -12.14 63.58
C PRO A 198 -25.19 -11.75 63.20
N ALA A 199 -26.10 -12.55 62.59
CA ALA A 199 -26.20 -14.00 62.34
C ALA A 199 -27.12 -14.41 61.13
N SER A 200 -27.60 -15.66 61.16
CA SER A 200 -28.57 -16.39 60.32
C SER A 200 -30.03 -15.88 60.42
N ASP A 201 -31.05 -16.28 59.62
CA ASP A 201 -31.24 -17.53 58.84
C ASP A 201 -32.36 -17.45 57.73
N VAL A 202 -32.45 -18.50 56.90
CA VAL A 202 -33.53 -18.97 55.95
C VAL A 202 -34.54 -17.99 55.30
N GLY A 203 -34.70 -18.08 53.95
CA GLY A 203 -35.92 -17.66 53.25
C GLY A 203 -35.95 -17.85 51.73
N LEU A 204 -36.49 -18.98 51.24
CA LEU A 204 -36.71 -19.24 49.80
C LEU A 204 -37.87 -18.38 49.25
N VAL A 205 -37.58 -17.41 48.38
CA VAL A 205 -38.60 -16.75 47.54
C VAL A 205 -38.14 -16.68 46.08
N GLN A 206 -38.90 -17.37 45.25
CA GLN A 206 -38.81 -17.37 43.78
C GLN A 206 -39.03 -15.95 43.24
N ARG A 207 -38.03 -15.38 42.55
CA ARG A 207 -38.15 -14.08 41.87
C ARG A 207 -37.94 -14.20 40.38
N ASN A 208 -38.98 -13.83 39.64
CA ASN A 208 -39.00 -13.74 38.20
C ASN A 208 -38.00 -12.70 37.69
N SER A 209 -37.42 -12.95 36.52
CA SER A 209 -36.55 -12.02 35.81
C SER A 209 -37.35 -10.85 35.23
N SER A 210 -37.38 -9.71 35.93
CA SER A 210 -37.99 -8.46 35.43
C SER A 210 -37.21 -7.21 35.86
N TYR A 211 -35.87 -7.23 35.69
CA TYR A 211 -34.99 -6.10 36.02
C TYR A 211 -34.14 -5.61 34.82
N LEU A 212 -34.60 -5.83 33.59
CA LEU A 212 -33.97 -5.32 32.36
C LEU A 212 -34.90 -4.43 31.49
N ASP A 213 -36.15 -4.21 31.87
CA ASP A 213 -37.11 -3.41 31.09
C ASP A 213 -37.05 -1.89 31.38
N THR A 214 -36.29 -1.43 32.38
CA THR A 214 -36.22 0.00 32.75
C THR A 214 -35.21 0.81 31.90
N TYR A 215 -34.63 0.22 30.85
CA TYR A 215 -33.63 0.86 29.98
C TYR A 215 -33.98 0.84 28.48
N LEU A 216 -35.26 0.66 28.13
CA LEU A 216 -35.73 0.74 26.74
C LEU A 216 -36.53 2.03 26.51
N ASP A 217 -35.91 2.97 25.80
CA ASP A 217 -36.49 4.26 25.44
C ASP A 217 -37.59 4.09 24.36
N PRO A 218 -38.84 4.54 24.60
CA PRO A 218 -39.91 4.50 23.60
C PRO A 218 -39.59 5.24 22.28
N ALA A 219 -38.68 6.23 22.29
CA ALA A 219 -38.22 6.91 21.08
C ALA A 219 -37.43 6.00 20.13
N PHE A 220 -36.88 4.88 20.61
CA PHE A 220 -36.19 3.89 19.79
C PHE A 220 -37.16 3.06 18.93
N MET A 221 -38.37 2.80 19.43
CA MET A 221 -39.35 1.94 18.76
C MET A 221 -40.10 2.63 17.62
N SER A 222 -40.25 3.96 17.64
CA SER A 222 -40.99 4.72 16.61
C SER A 222 -40.20 4.97 15.31
N LEU A 223 -38.89 4.67 15.29
CA LEU A 223 -37.98 4.97 14.17
C LEU A 223 -37.76 3.82 13.18
N MET A 224 -38.44 2.69 13.36
CA MET A 224 -38.30 1.53 12.48
C MET A 224 -39.26 1.56 11.30
N LYS A 225 -38.99 2.43 10.32
CA LYS A 225 -39.59 2.34 8.97
C LYS A 225 -39.30 0.96 8.37
N ASP A 226 -40.32 0.34 7.77
CA ASP A 226 -40.33 -1.04 7.24
C ASP A 226 -39.04 -1.37 6.43
N PRO A 227 -38.37 -2.50 6.72
CA PRO A 227 -37.11 -2.88 6.06
C PRO A 227 -37.24 -3.08 4.54
N ASP A 228 -38.40 -3.50 4.03
CA ASP A 228 -38.61 -3.68 2.59
C ASP A 228 -38.87 -2.34 1.90
N GLN A 229 -39.59 -1.42 2.57
CA GLN A 229 -39.79 -0.06 2.08
C GLN A 229 -38.46 0.73 2.03
N ARG A 230 -37.55 0.52 2.99
CA ARG A 230 -36.16 1.05 2.92
C ARG A 230 -35.40 0.47 1.73
N ARG A 231 -35.55 -0.83 1.46
CA ARG A 231 -34.85 -1.52 0.36
C ARG A 231 -35.31 -0.98 -0.99
N GLN A 232 -36.59 -0.67 -1.13
CA GLN A 232 -37.18 -0.10 -2.35
C GLN A 232 -36.74 1.36 -2.56
N GLU A 233 -36.77 2.21 -1.53
CA GLU A 233 -36.21 3.58 -1.60
C GLU A 233 -34.68 3.58 -1.87
N GLN A 234 -33.93 2.61 -1.34
CA GLN A 234 -32.52 2.45 -1.70
C GLN A 234 -32.35 2.04 -3.16
N TRP A 235 -33.20 1.17 -3.69
CA TRP A 235 -33.14 0.75 -5.09
C TRP A 235 -33.43 1.91 -6.04
N GLU A 236 -34.45 2.72 -5.76
CA GLU A 236 -34.80 3.90 -6.55
C GLU A 236 -33.73 5.00 -6.48
N LYS A 237 -33.17 5.27 -5.29
CA LYS A 237 -32.02 6.19 -5.13
C LYS A 237 -30.77 5.66 -5.85
N THR A 238 -30.54 4.36 -5.85
CA THR A 238 -29.43 3.73 -6.57
C THR A 238 -29.63 3.82 -8.08
N ALA A 239 -30.85 3.66 -8.58
CA ALA A 239 -31.20 3.83 -9.99
C ALA A 239 -31.02 5.28 -10.46
N GLN A 240 -31.47 6.27 -9.67
CA GLN A 240 -31.22 7.69 -9.98
C GLN A 240 -29.73 8.09 -9.90
N ALA A 241 -28.94 7.44 -9.05
CA ALA A 241 -27.51 7.71 -8.92
C ALA A 241 -26.65 7.18 -10.09
N GLN A 242 -27.20 6.36 -11.01
CA GLN A 242 -26.43 5.83 -12.15
C GLN A 242 -26.11 6.86 -13.25
N GLY A 243 -26.68 8.07 -13.20
CA GLY A 243 -26.43 9.13 -14.19
C GLY A 243 -25.17 10.00 -13.95
N GLY A 244 -24.37 9.73 -12.90
CA GLY A 244 -23.29 10.63 -12.44
C GLY A 244 -21.86 10.09 -12.61
N TRP A 245 -20.93 10.98 -12.99
CA TRP A 245 -19.51 10.68 -13.20
C TRP A 245 -18.82 10.10 -11.96
N ASN A 246 -18.30 8.88 -12.07
CA ASN A 246 -17.75 8.13 -10.93
C ASN A 246 -16.31 7.66 -11.21
N CYS A 247 -15.34 8.55 -10.93
CA CYS A 247 -13.90 8.26 -11.04
C CYS A 247 -13.50 7.02 -10.20
N ALA A 248 -14.21 6.79 -9.09
CA ALA A 248 -14.10 5.58 -8.28
C ALA A 248 -14.40 4.29 -9.05
N LYS A 249 -15.62 4.14 -9.62
CA LYS A 249 -16.00 2.97 -10.42
C LYS A 249 -15.01 2.70 -11.56
N MET A 250 -14.51 3.74 -12.23
CA MET A 250 -13.57 3.60 -13.36
C MET A 250 -12.14 3.18 -12.94
N LEU A 251 -11.77 3.31 -11.66
CA LEU A 251 -10.52 2.80 -11.08
C LEU A 251 -10.70 1.46 -10.33
N GLY A 252 -11.93 0.93 -10.24
CA GLY A 252 -12.26 -0.33 -9.56
C GLY A 252 -12.76 -0.17 -8.11
N PHE A 253 -13.06 1.05 -7.68
CA PHE A 253 -13.32 1.40 -6.28
C PHE A 253 -14.81 1.46 -5.86
N GLY A 254 -15.76 1.12 -6.73
CA GLY A 254 -17.20 1.18 -6.41
C GLY A 254 -17.76 2.60 -6.22
N ASP A 255 -18.87 2.74 -5.49
CA ASP A 255 -19.49 4.03 -5.14
C ASP A 255 -18.94 4.56 -3.81
N ILE A 256 -18.23 5.69 -3.83
CA ILE A 256 -17.51 6.23 -2.66
C ILE A 256 -18.41 7.18 -1.85
N GLY A 257 -19.44 6.62 -1.20
CA GLY A 257 -20.43 7.37 -0.40
C GLY A 257 -19.90 7.99 0.91
N GLY A 258 -20.16 9.29 1.10
CA GLY A 258 -19.91 10.07 2.31
C GLY A 258 -20.57 11.45 2.17
N PRO A 259 -20.86 12.19 3.27
CA PRO A 259 -21.59 13.45 3.16
C PRO A 259 -20.81 14.47 2.32
N PRO A 260 -21.43 15.08 1.29
CA PRO A 260 -20.76 16.08 0.46
C PRO A 260 -20.56 17.38 1.24
N LEU A 261 -19.40 18.01 1.08
CA LEU A 261 -19.14 19.38 1.54
C LEU A 261 -20.09 20.36 0.82
N SER A 262 -20.40 21.50 1.43
CA SER A 262 -21.07 22.59 0.73
C SER A 262 -20.16 23.23 -0.33
N ALA A 263 -20.73 23.95 -1.30
CA ALA A 263 -19.95 24.63 -2.33
C ALA A 263 -19.00 25.70 -1.75
N ALA A 264 -19.36 26.32 -0.62
CA ALA A 264 -18.51 27.28 0.09
C ALA A 264 -17.33 26.60 0.80
N GLU A 265 -17.56 25.43 1.41
CA GLU A 265 -16.50 24.63 2.04
C GLU A 265 -15.53 24.05 1.01
N GLU A 266 -16.03 23.53 -0.13
CA GLU A 266 -15.19 23.10 -1.26
C GLU A 266 -14.32 24.25 -1.78
N TYR A 267 -14.89 25.44 -1.98
CA TYR A 267 -14.16 26.60 -2.46
C TYR A 267 -13.09 27.05 -1.45
N SER A 268 -13.43 27.15 -0.17
CA SER A 268 -12.49 27.47 0.91
C SER A 268 -11.36 26.43 1.01
N LEU A 269 -11.69 25.15 0.89
CA LEU A 269 -10.74 24.05 0.88
C LEU A 269 -9.78 24.16 -0.30
N HIS A 270 -10.30 24.34 -1.52
CA HIS A 270 -9.50 24.53 -2.74
C HIS A 270 -8.57 25.73 -2.61
N SER A 271 -9.08 26.90 -2.21
CA SER A 271 -8.31 28.14 -2.06
C SER A 271 -7.16 27.98 -1.06
N ARG A 272 -7.38 27.28 0.06
CA ARG A 272 -6.34 27.00 1.06
C ARG A 272 -5.23 26.09 0.53
N TYR A 273 -5.56 25.06 -0.26
CA TYR A 273 -4.56 24.19 -0.87
C TYR A 273 -3.79 24.90 -2.00
N LEU A 274 -4.48 25.69 -2.82
CA LEU A 274 -3.84 26.50 -3.87
C LEU A 274 -2.86 27.52 -3.28
N ALA A 275 -3.25 28.24 -2.21
CA ALA A 275 -2.36 29.17 -1.51
C ALA A 275 -1.09 28.46 -0.99
N LYS A 276 -1.24 27.28 -0.36
CA LYS A 276 -0.13 26.46 0.12
C LYS A 276 0.73 25.88 -1.01
N ALA A 277 0.15 25.57 -2.16
CA ALA A 277 0.88 25.10 -3.35
C ALA A 277 1.66 26.21 -4.05
N ASN A 278 1.18 27.44 -3.96
CA ASN A 278 1.87 28.63 -4.47
C ASN A 278 3.03 29.07 -3.55
N SER A 279 2.93 28.82 -2.24
CA SER A 279 4.00 29.14 -1.27
C SER A 279 5.13 28.09 -1.18
N LEU A 280 5.10 27.02 -1.97
CA LEU A 280 6.09 25.94 -1.92
C LEU A 280 6.74 25.70 -3.28
N ASN A 281 8.04 25.37 -3.24
CA ASN A 281 8.70 24.77 -4.39
C ASN A 281 8.28 23.29 -4.52
N LEU A 282 7.92 22.90 -5.74
CA LEU A 282 7.42 21.59 -6.14
C LEU A 282 8.15 21.07 -7.39
N SER A 283 9.31 21.64 -7.75
CA SER A 283 10.12 21.22 -8.91
C SER A 283 10.48 19.74 -8.86
N GLU A 284 10.89 19.24 -7.70
CA GLU A 284 11.20 17.82 -7.45
C GLU A 284 10.02 16.90 -7.79
N ILE A 285 8.78 17.34 -7.50
CA ILE A 285 7.55 16.59 -7.82
C ILE A 285 7.24 16.66 -9.33
N ALA A 286 7.48 17.82 -9.96
CA ALA A 286 7.33 17.98 -11.40
C ALA A 286 8.34 17.13 -12.21
N GLU A 287 9.57 17.00 -11.72
CA GLU A 287 10.63 16.17 -12.29
C GLU A 287 10.30 14.66 -12.27
N MET A 288 9.42 14.22 -11.36
CA MET A 288 8.88 12.85 -11.39
C MET A 288 8.05 12.55 -12.66
N LYS A 289 7.59 13.59 -13.38
CA LYS A 289 6.77 13.50 -14.61
C LYS A 289 5.55 12.58 -14.47
N ILE A 290 4.92 12.60 -13.30
CA ILE A 290 3.68 11.87 -13.01
C ILE A 290 2.49 12.57 -13.67
N LEU A 291 2.52 13.90 -13.69
CA LEU A 291 1.49 14.79 -14.21
C LEU A 291 2.19 15.86 -15.06
N TYR A 292 1.68 16.13 -16.26
CA TYR A 292 2.17 17.23 -17.10
C TYR A 292 1.10 17.67 -18.10
N ARG A 293 1.22 18.91 -18.61
CA ARG A 293 0.30 19.45 -19.63
C ARG A 293 0.73 18.96 -21.03
N GLY A 294 -0.13 18.21 -21.71
CA GLY A 294 -0.05 18.01 -23.16
C GLY A 294 -0.83 19.13 -23.85
N GLY A 295 -0.35 19.64 -24.99
CA GLY A 295 -0.82 20.93 -25.55
C GLY A 295 -2.36 21.11 -25.61
N VAL A 296 -2.99 20.65 -26.69
CA VAL A 296 -4.45 20.68 -26.91
C VAL A 296 -4.93 19.45 -27.66
N ASP A 297 -6.20 19.11 -27.50
CA ASP A 297 -6.89 18.11 -28.32
C ASP A 297 -7.43 18.69 -29.63
N SER A 298 -8.07 17.84 -30.44
CA SER A 298 -8.67 18.17 -31.75
C SER A 298 -9.77 19.23 -31.69
N GLU A 299 -10.30 19.56 -30.50
CA GLU A 299 -11.29 20.61 -30.26
C GLU A 299 -10.67 21.86 -29.62
N GLY A 300 -9.33 21.92 -29.52
CA GLY A 300 -8.59 23.02 -28.92
C GLY A 300 -8.63 23.04 -27.38
N ARG A 301 -9.16 22.00 -26.73
CA ARG A 301 -9.19 21.91 -25.27
C ARG A 301 -7.81 21.51 -24.75
N PRO A 302 -7.27 22.16 -23.70
CA PRO A 302 -5.98 21.77 -23.16
C PRO A 302 -6.00 20.35 -22.58
N VAL A 303 -4.90 19.62 -22.72
CA VAL A 303 -4.79 18.22 -22.28
C VAL A 303 -3.95 18.13 -21.01
N MET A 304 -4.46 17.43 -20.00
CA MET A 304 -3.67 17.00 -18.86
C MET A 304 -3.27 15.54 -19.04
N VAL A 305 -1.98 15.24 -18.93
CA VAL A 305 -1.45 13.89 -19.05
C VAL A 305 -1.03 13.37 -17.69
N VAL A 306 -1.47 12.15 -17.38
CA VAL A 306 -1.16 11.43 -16.15
C VAL A 306 -0.46 10.13 -16.49
N VAL A 307 0.72 9.89 -15.92
CA VAL A 307 1.54 8.69 -16.12
C VAL A 307 1.47 7.82 -14.87
N GLY A 308 0.66 6.76 -14.91
CA GLY A 308 0.39 5.90 -13.75
C GLY A 308 1.63 5.23 -13.16
N ALA A 309 2.51 4.68 -14.00
CA ALA A 309 3.71 3.97 -13.53
C ALA A 309 4.69 4.90 -12.79
N HIS A 310 4.80 6.18 -13.18
CA HIS A 310 5.63 7.15 -12.46
C HIS A 310 5.12 7.42 -11.05
N PHE A 311 3.79 7.43 -10.83
CA PHE A 311 3.22 7.60 -9.50
C PHE A 311 3.67 6.47 -8.58
N LEU A 312 3.59 5.22 -9.04
CA LEU A 312 3.96 4.04 -8.26
C LEU A 312 5.46 3.96 -7.96
N LEU A 313 6.30 4.33 -8.92
CA LEU A 313 7.75 4.17 -8.84
C LEU A 313 8.48 5.35 -8.17
N ARG A 314 7.83 6.50 -7.97
CA ARG A 314 8.51 7.76 -7.59
C ARG A 314 7.79 8.61 -6.53
N CYS A 315 6.48 8.44 -6.31
CA CYS A 315 5.72 9.36 -5.45
C CYS A 315 5.78 8.98 -3.95
N LEU A 316 6.87 9.32 -3.27
CA LEU A 316 7.01 9.11 -1.82
C LEU A 316 6.24 10.15 -0.97
N GLU A 317 6.06 11.38 -1.47
CA GLU A 317 5.44 12.49 -0.72
C GLU A 317 4.03 12.88 -1.23
N LEU A 318 3.05 12.06 -0.86
CA LEU A 318 1.64 12.19 -1.27
C LEU A 318 1.02 13.59 -1.01
N GLU A 319 1.39 14.27 0.08
CA GLU A 319 0.88 15.62 0.41
C GLU A 319 1.40 16.69 -0.57
N ARG A 320 2.69 16.61 -0.94
CA ARG A 320 3.30 17.55 -1.90
C ARG A 320 2.81 17.27 -3.31
N PHE A 321 2.55 15.99 -3.63
CA PHE A 321 1.88 15.63 -4.87
C PHE A 321 0.45 16.18 -4.97
N ILE A 322 -0.37 16.12 -3.90
CA ILE A 322 -1.69 16.80 -3.89
C ILE A 322 -1.55 18.29 -4.21
N LEU A 323 -0.60 18.98 -3.58
CA LEU A 323 -0.38 20.42 -3.82
C LEU A 323 0.06 20.69 -5.27
N TYR A 324 0.91 19.83 -5.84
CA TYR A 324 1.31 19.90 -7.24
C TYR A 324 0.12 19.69 -8.18
N VAL A 325 -0.73 18.69 -7.93
CA VAL A 325 -1.95 18.45 -8.69
C VAL A 325 -2.86 19.69 -8.66
N VAL A 326 -3.14 20.27 -7.49
CA VAL A 326 -3.96 21.49 -7.39
C VAL A 326 -3.37 22.65 -8.20
N LYS A 327 -2.05 22.86 -8.12
CA LYS A 327 -1.34 23.93 -8.84
C LYS A 327 -1.38 23.76 -10.36
N GLU A 328 -1.22 22.54 -10.86
CA GLU A 328 -1.25 22.26 -12.30
C GLU A 328 -2.67 22.24 -12.86
N PHE A 329 -3.67 21.82 -12.08
CA PHE A 329 -5.06 21.80 -12.51
C PHE A 329 -5.74 23.17 -12.47
N GLU A 330 -5.37 24.09 -11.56
CA GLU A 330 -6.00 25.43 -11.45
C GLU A 330 -6.21 26.17 -12.79
N PRO A 331 -5.20 26.35 -13.68
CA PRO A 331 -5.42 27.04 -14.95
C PRO A 331 -6.25 26.24 -15.97
N LEU A 332 -6.47 24.94 -15.73
CA LEU A 332 -7.20 24.04 -16.63
C LEU A 332 -8.67 23.89 -16.21
N ILE A 333 -8.95 23.74 -14.91
CA ILE A 333 -10.31 23.55 -14.38
C ILE A 333 -11.24 24.76 -14.56
N GLN A 334 -10.71 25.88 -15.06
CA GLN A 334 -11.50 27.06 -15.43
C GLN A 334 -12.20 26.92 -16.80
N LYS A 335 -11.77 25.98 -17.65
CA LYS A 335 -12.28 25.78 -19.03
C LYS A 335 -12.52 24.30 -19.34
N PRO A 336 -13.27 23.96 -20.40
CA PRO A 336 -13.30 22.61 -20.96
C PRO A 336 -11.90 22.04 -21.17
N TYR A 337 -11.56 20.91 -20.54
CA TYR A 337 -10.25 20.26 -20.67
C TYR A 337 -10.38 18.74 -20.78
N THR A 338 -9.31 18.10 -21.26
CA THR A 338 -9.24 16.66 -21.55
C THR A 338 -8.17 15.99 -20.69
N ILE A 339 -8.41 14.77 -20.19
CA ILE A 339 -7.38 13.95 -19.51
C ILE A 339 -6.97 12.76 -20.37
N VAL A 340 -5.66 12.57 -20.51
CA VAL A 340 -5.01 11.36 -21.04
C VAL A 340 -4.32 10.65 -19.89
N TYR A 341 -4.73 9.42 -19.60
CA TYR A 341 -4.14 8.60 -18.55
C TYR A 341 -3.42 7.39 -19.15
N PHE A 342 -2.08 7.34 -19.01
CA PHE A 342 -1.25 6.21 -19.41
C PHE A 342 -1.14 5.20 -18.27
N HIS A 343 -1.68 4.00 -18.46
CA HIS A 343 -1.67 2.93 -17.46
C HIS A 343 -0.56 1.88 -17.66
N SER A 344 0.10 1.85 -18.82
CA SER A 344 1.15 0.88 -19.17
C SER A 344 2.18 0.73 -18.05
N ALA A 345 2.52 -0.52 -17.70
CA ALA A 345 3.44 -0.88 -16.61
C ALA A 345 3.06 -0.41 -15.17
N ALA A 346 1.87 0.16 -14.95
CA ALA A 346 1.36 0.38 -13.60
C ALA A 346 0.70 -0.91 -13.08
N SER A 347 1.36 -1.63 -12.17
CA SER A 347 0.77 -2.80 -11.52
C SER A 347 -0.54 -2.43 -10.82
N LEU A 348 -1.62 -3.17 -11.13
CA LEU A 348 -2.98 -2.94 -10.61
C LEU A 348 -3.08 -3.01 -9.07
N GLN A 349 -2.06 -3.52 -8.38
CA GLN A 349 -2.08 -3.82 -6.94
C GLN A 349 -1.68 -2.65 -6.03
N VAL A 350 -0.88 -1.68 -6.51
CA VAL A 350 -0.55 -0.49 -5.72
C VAL A 350 -1.40 0.66 -6.24
N GLN A 351 -2.45 0.98 -5.51
CA GLN A 351 -3.30 2.13 -5.81
C GLN A 351 -3.27 3.09 -4.61
N PRO A 352 -3.34 4.41 -4.82
CA PRO A 352 -3.46 5.34 -3.70
C PRO A 352 -4.75 5.05 -2.92
N ASP A 353 -4.67 5.22 -1.60
CA ASP A 353 -5.77 4.91 -0.69
C ASP A 353 -7.10 5.57 -1.10
N LEU A 354 -8.22 4.87 -0.83
CA LEU A 354 -9.58 5.33 -1.11
C LEU A 354 -9.88 6.68 -0.46
N GLY A 355 -9.40 6.90 0.78
CA GLY A 355 -9.49 8.17 1.49
C GLY A 355 -8.62 9.27 0.85
N TRP A 356 -7.44 8.92 0.35
CA TRP A 356 -6.59 9.84 -0.42
C TRP A 356 -7.26 10.30 -1.72
N MET A 357 -7.81 9.37 -2.50
CA MET A 357 -8.54 9.67 -3.74
C MET A 357 -9.78 10.54 -3.47
N ARG A 358 -10.56 10.22 -2.43
CA ARG A 358 -11.69 11.03 -1.97
C ARG A 358 -11.25 12.45 -1.61
N ARG A 359 -10.17 12.58 -0.83
CA ARG A 359 -9.64 13.88 -0.39
C ARG A 359 -9.17 14.72 -1.57
N LEU A 360 -8.47 14.14 -2.55
CA LEU A 360 -8.08 14.86 -3.76
C LEU A 360 -9.28 15.37 -4.56
N GLN A 361 -10.33 14.54 -4.73
CA GLN A 361 -11.57 14.95 -5.40
C GLN A 361 -12.28 16.09 -4.65
N GLN A 362 -12.35 16.03 -3.31
CA GLN A 362 -12.92 17.09 -2.48
C GLN A 362 -12.12 18.40 -2.56
N ILE A 363 -10.79 18.33 -2.66
CA ILE A 363 -9.92 19.51 -2.81
C ILE A 363 -10.10 20.16 -4.19
N LEU A 364 -10.18 19.36 -5.26
CA LEU A 364 -10.41 19.87 -6.64
C LEU A 364 -11.85 20.38 -6.85
N GLY A 365 -12.80 19.87 -6.08
CA GLY A 365 -14.19 20.34 -5.99
C GLY A 365 -15.02 20.18 -7.27
N ARG A 366 -16.27 20.65 -7.23
CA ARG A 366 -17.22 20.54 -8.36
C ARG A 366 -16.79 21.27 -9.64
N LYS A 367 -15.88 22.24 -9.58
CA LYS A 367 -15.34 22.92 -10.78
C LYS A 367 -14.62 21.93 -11.70
N HIS A 368 -13.75 21.10 -11.12
CA HIS A 368 -13.04 20.04 -11.83
C HIS A 368 -14.02 19.06 -12.51
N GLN A 369 -15.12 18.69 -11.85
CA GLN A 369 -16.14 17.79 -12.39
C GLN A 369 -16.97 18.39 -13.53
N ARG A 370 -17.32 19.68 -13.44
CA ARG A 370 -18.15 20.37 -14.46
C ARG A 370 -17.39 20.66 -15.75
N ASN A 371 -16.11 20.99 -15.64
CA ASN A 371 -15.30 21.43 -16.78
C ASN A 371 -14.46 20.31 -17.43
N LEU A 372 -14.46 19.12 -16.84
CA LEU A 372 -13.92 17.90 -17.44
C LEU A 372 -14.85 17.41 -18.57
N HIS A 373 -14.45 17.58 -19.82
CA HIS A 373 -15.31 17.23 -20.97
C HIS A 373 -15.03 15.84 -21.52
N VAL A 374 -13.76 15.43 -21.59
CA VAL A 374 -13.37 14.13 -22.14
C VAL A 374 -12.25 13.51 -21.29
N TRP A 375 -12.47 12.28 -20.81
CA TRP A 375 -11.42 11.49 -20.17
C TRP A 375 -11.08 10.28 -21.05
N LYS A 376 -9.94 10.32 -21.74
CA LYS A 376 -9.42 9.18 -22.51
C LYS A 376 -8.49 8.36 -21.61
N LYS A 377 -9.06 7.36 -20.93
CA LYS A 377 -8.29 6.37 -20.16
C LYS A 377 -7.60 5.42 -21.16
N VAL A 378 -6.27 5.52 -21.30
CA VAL A 378 -5.47 4.58 -22.12
C VAL A 378 -5.04 3.43 -21.20
N VAL A 379 -5.93 2.46 -21.08
CA VAL A 379 -5.73 1.23 -20.28
C VAL A 379 -4.85 0.22 -21.02
N TYR A 380 -4.98 0.17 -22.35
CA TYR A 380 -4.30 -0.76 -23.25
C TYR A 380 -3.65 0.04 -24.39
N VAL A 381 -2.51 -0.44 -24.88
CA VAL A 381 -1.61 0.35 -25.74
C VAL A 381 -2.04 0.36 -27.21
N ASP A 382 -2.93 -0.54 -27.60
CA ASP A 382 -3.61 -0.62 -28.91
C ASP A 382 -4.36 0.69 -29.24
N ARG A 383 -4.66 1.50 -28.22
CA ARG A 383 -5.27 2.82 -28.33
C ARG A 383 -4.27 3.97 -28.45
N LEU A 384 -2.96 3.74 -28.50
CA LEU A 384 -1.95 4.80 -28.64
C LEU A 384 -2.05 5.46 -30.03
N LEU A 385 -2.18 4.65 -31.09
CA LEU A 385 -2.48 5.14 -32.44
C LEU A 385 -3.88 5.79 -32.53
N GLN A 386 -4.84 5.35 -31.71
CA GLN A 386 -6.16 5.98 -31.63
C GLN A 386 -6.12 7.33 -30.89
N LEU A 387 -5.27 7.47 -29.86
CA LEU A 387 -5.05 8.71 -29.13
C LEU A 387 -4.52 9.80 -30.06
N PHE A 388 -3.61 9.47 -30.98
CA PHE A 388 -3.08 10.42 -31.95
C PHE A 388 -4.11 10.97 -32.96
N LYS A 389 -5.30 10.34 -33.05
CA LYS A 389 -6.44 10.92 -33.81
C LYS A 389 -7.15 12.06 -33.06
N TYR A 390 -6.92 12.19 -31.75
CA TYR A 390 -7.55 13.19 -30.88
C TYR A 390 -6.55 14.19 -30.29
N VAL A 391 -5.29 13.80 -30.05
CA VAL A 391 -4.24 14.66 -29.50
C VAL A 391 -2.95 14.44 -30.31
N PRO A 392 -2.44 15.43 -31.05
CA PRO A 392 -1.24 15.26 -31.87
C PRO A 392 -0.03 14.80 -31.05
N ARG A 393 0.73 13.81 -31.58
CA ARG A 393 1.82 13.13 -30.87
C ARG A 393 2.91 14.12 -30.41
N GLU A 394 3.16 15.14 -31.20
CA GLU A 394 4.17 16.17 -31.02
C GLU A 394 3.94 16.97 -29.72
N GLN A 395 2.69 16.97 -29.23
CA GLN A 395 2.27 17.67 -28.02
C GLN A 395 2.32 16.77 -26.77
N LEU A 396 2.78 15.52 -26.89
CA LEU A 396 2.78 14.50 -25.83
C LEU A 396 4.17 13.90 -25.59
N THR A 397 4.72 14.13 -24.39
CA THR A 397 5.96 13.50 -23.92
C THR A 397 5.71 12.08 -23.39
N ILE A 398 5.50 11.13 -24.30
CA ILE A 398 5.23 9.72 -23.96
C ILE A 398 6.53 9.04 -23.47
N PRO A 399 6.55 8.38 -22.29
CA PRO A 399 7.71 7.66 -21.78
C PRO A 399 8.06 6.41 -22.61
N ASP A 400 9.36 6.08 -22.68
CA ASP A 400 9.85 4.94 -23.49
C ASP A 400 9.24 3.59 -23.09
N PHE A 401 8.97 3.37 -21.79
CA PHE A 401 8.32 2.14 -21.33
C PHE A 401 6.87 1.99 -21.84
N VAL A 402 6.18 3.09 -22.18
CA VAL A 402 4.85 3.02 -22.80
C VAL A 402 4.95 2.45 -24.22
N PHE A 403 6.00 2.82 -24.96
CA PHE A 403 6.29 2.25 -26.29
C PHE A 403 6.82 0.81 -26.20
N GLN A 404 7.68 0.52 -25.22
CA GLN A 404 8.19 -0.85 -25.01
C GLN A 404 7.04 -1.82 -24.69
N HIS A 405 6.10 -1.42 -23.83
CA HIS A 405 4.90 -2.21 -23.52
C HIS A 405 3.95 -2.36 -24.74
N ASP A 406 3.89 -1.36 -25.63
CA ASP A 406 3.17 -1.49 -26.91
C ASP A 406 3.75 -2.64 -27.75
N ILE A 407 5.08 -2.66 -27.92
CA ILE A 407 5.80 -3.64 -28.72
C ILE A 407 5.64 -5.06 -28.16
N GLU A 408 5.63 -5.19 -26.83
CA GLU A 408 5.47 -6.46 -26.11
C GLU A 408 4.04 -7.02 -26.19
N VAL A 409 3.01 -6.16 -26.02
CA VAL A 409 1.60 -6.57 -26.01
C VAL A 409 1.06 -6.79 -27.42
N ASN A 410 1.39 -5.90 -28.37
CA ASN A 410 0.78 -5.90 -29.71
C ASN A 410 1.54 -6.72 -30.78
N GLY A 411 2.61 -7.43 -30.41
CA GLY A 411 3.21 -8.51 -31.22
C GLY A 411 3.59 -8.09 -32.65
N GLY A 412 4.71 -7.37 -32.79
CA GLY A 412 5.04 -6.59 -33.99
C GLY A 412 4.87 -7.25 -35.36
N LYS A 413 3.73 -7.00 -36.01
CA LYS A 413 3.53 -6.95 -37.46
C LYS A 413 3.06 -5.55 -37.87
N GLY A 414 3.89 -4.81 -38.60
CA GLY A 414 3.58 -3.46 -39.07
C GLY A 414 4.83 -2.58 -39.19
N LEU A 415 4.77 -1.60 -40.10
CA LEU A 415 5.83 -0.61 -40.28
C LEU A 415 5.84 0.37 -39.11
N ILE A 416 6.98 0.47 -38.42
CA ILE A 416 7.26 1.56 -37.48
C ILE A 416 8.23 2.53 -38.17
N VAL A 417 7.79 3.78 -38.33
CA VAL A 417 8.65 4.88 -38.75
C VAL A 417 9.02 5.68 -37.50
N ASP A 418 10.31 5.75 -37.18
CA ASP A 418 10.79 6.66 -36.13
C ASP A 418 10.81 8.11 -36.68
N PRO A 419 10.00 9.04 -36.14
CA PRO A 419 9.95 10.41 -36.66
C PRO A 419 11.18 11.25 -36.33
N ARG A 420 12.03 10.84 -35.37
CA ARG A 420 13.25 11.59 -35.01
C ARG A 420 14.39 11.37 -36.01
N THR A 421 14.48 10.16 -36.55
CA THR A 421 15.53 9.73 -37.48
C THR A 421 15.03 9.54 -38.91
N LYS A 422 13.70 9.54 -39.11
CA LYS A 422 13.01 9.05 -40.33
C LYS A 422 13.34 7.60 -40.69
N TYR A 423 13.95 6.83 -39.78
CA TYR A 423 14.32 5.45 -40.08
C TYR A 423 13.06 4.58 -40.16
N ILE A 424 12.95 3.84 -41.26
CA ILE A 424 11.87 2.90 -41.53
C ILE A 424 12.34 1.53 -41.08
N TYR A 425 11.76 1.00 -40.01
CA TYR A 425 12.02 -0.38 -39.60
C TYR A 425 11.17 -1.34 -40.44
N HIS A 426 11.77 -1.85 -41.52
CA HIS A 426 11.30 -3.10 -42.12
C HIS A 426 11.74 -4.26 -41.21
N ARG A 427 10.77 -5.04 -40.70
CA ARG A 427 11.05 -6.35 -40.10
C ARG A 427 10.95 -7.44 -41.19
N PRO A 428 11.86 -8.43 -41.19
CA PRO A 428 11.69 -9.68 -41.94
C PRO A 428 10.54 -10.52 -41.36
#